data_AF-A0A2M6XDI7-F1
#
_entry.id   AF-A0A2M6XDI7-F1
#
_cell.length_a   1.000
_cell.length_b   1.000
_cell.length_c   1.000
_cell.angle_alpha   90.00
_cell.angle_beta   90.00
_cell.angle_gamma   90.00
#
_symmetry.space_group_name_H-M   'P 1'
#
loop_
_entity.id
_entity.type
_entity.pdbx_description
1 polymer ?
#
loop_
_entity_poly.entity_id
_entity_poly.type
_entity_poly.pdbx_seq_one_letter_code
_entity_poly.pdbx_strand_id
1 'polypeptide(L)'
;MKTLTQKYLTPVGCFQKILLDEEKSLRLVITGRCNLACEFCVYKIRDFYSPEVHSPKFVEMNPTKKLKNLLEKMKKHLGYNIVHLTGGEPTIAQNIAKIAKLSKDIGFRVNLCSNLVFMKPLLHLLQKGLLNELTFSYLPLDSENQRVNFPIYERPDKTRIKNIMGNAEFIKTNFPDLIVKSNIIISPFSDINNLVKFVYWCWRKGIVPRVQRDRSSNRILGSTKKTLKLLETLEVNPKKVILRIPGATEICEFKSSSGKIIYVKIFNKNFRPCEICKFCNKKDKCSKSLSNIRIYDTTNGPIMCFCTKHNEDFAHLNIEQFFKSDVFDEMKGYKKNKLLYFSKFCTNPNFQ
;
A
#
# COMPACT_ATOMS: atom_id res chain seq x y z
N MET A 1 12.89 -17.00 -2.80
CA MET A 1 13.30 -15.74 -2.12
C MET A 1 14.81 -15.77 -1.97
N LYS A 2 15.50 -14.62 -1.98
CA LYS A 2 16.96 -14.55 -1.77
C LYS A 2 17.27 -13.73 -0.52
N THR A 3 18.17 -14.21 0.32
CA THR A 3 18.60 -13.52 1.54
C THR A 3 20.01 -12.96 1.33
N LEU A 4 20.24 -11.73 1.74
CA LEU A 4 21.56 -11.12 1.84
C LEU A 4 21.85 -10.80 3.31
N THR A 5 23.11 -10.98 3.71
CA THR A 5 23.60 -10.65 5.05
C THR A 5 24.60 -9.51 4.92
N GLN A 6 24.12 -8.29 5.05
CA GLN A 6 24.92 -7.07 5.03
C GLN A 6 24.14 -5.92 5.68
N LYS A 7 24.87 -4.89 6.10
CA LYS A 7 24.28 -3.68 6.67
C LYS A 7 23.36 -3.00 5.64
N TYR A 8 22.11 -2.76 6.03
CA TYR A 8 21.12 -2.01 5.26
C TYR A 8 20.52 -0.91 6.12
N LEU A 9 20.67 0.33 5.68
CA LEU A 9 20.17 1.49 6.39
C LEU A 9 18.80 1.92 5.84
N THR A 10 17.87 2.16 6.75
CA THR A 10 16.56 2.75 6.45
C THR A 10 16.33 3.95 7.37
N PRO A 11 15.36 4.82 7.07
CA PRO A 11 15.00 5.92 7.98
C PRO A 11 14.57 5.51 9.39
N VAL A 12 14.27 4.22 9.63
CA VAL A 12 13.73 3.73 10.91
C VAL A 12 14.62 2.69 11.58
N GLY A 13 15.81 2.43 11.05
CA GLY A 13 16.75 1.50 11.67
C GLY A 13 17.79 0.93 10.72
N CYS A 14 18.73 0.19 11.32
CA CYS A 14 19.79 -0.56 10.67
C CYS A 14 19.45 -2.05 10.71
N PHE A 15 19.56 -2.73 9.57
CA PHE A 15 19.24 -4.15 9.42
C PHE A 15 20.45 -4.92 8.92
N GLN A 16 20.66 -6.14 9.42
CA GLN A 16 21.73 -7.04 8.95
C GLN A 16 21.23 -8.09 7.96
N LYS A 17 19.91 -8.29 7.89
CA LYS A 17 19.27 -9.29 7.03
C LYS A 17 18.35 -8.61 6.04
N ILE A 18 18.61 -8.82 4.76
CA ILE A 18 17.79 -8.31 3.66
C ILE A 18 17.14 -9.51 2.97
N LEU A 19 15.82 -9.50 2.85
CA LEU A 19 15.07 -10.50 2.09
C LEU A 19 14.61 -9.87 0.77
N LEU A 20 15.17 -10.34 -0.34
CA LEU A 20 14.70 -10.02 -1.68
C LEU A 20 13.52 -10.94 -2.00
N ASP A 21 12.32 -10.38 -1.89
CA ASP A 21 11.07 -11.07 -2.18
C ASP A 21 10.44 -10.51 -3.45
N GLU A 22 9.81 -11.38 -4.20
CA GLU A 22 9.18 -10.98 -5.45
C GLU A 22 7.86 -10.26 -5.17
N GLU A 23 7.62 -9.16 -5.89
CA GLU A 23 6.33 -8.52 -5.94
C GLU A 23 5.40 -9.35 -6.83
N LYS A 24 4.33 -9.87 -6.23
CA LYS A 24 3.34 -10.73 -6.91
C LYS A 24 1.95 -10.13 -6.88
N SER A 25 1.81 -8.91 -6.39
CA SER A 25 0.53 -8.23 -6.29
C SER A 25 0.30 -7.23 -7.41
N LEU A 26 -0.96 -7.03 -7.78
CA LEU A 26 -1.43 -5.91 -8.59
C LEU A 26 -2.41 -5.09 -7.74
N ARG A 27 -2.40 -3.77 -7.89
CA ARG A 27 -3.39 -2.90 -7.22
C ARG A 27 -4.51 -2.56 -8.19
N LEU A 28 -5.69 -3.11 -7.96
CA LEU A 28 -6.89 -2.75 -8.70
C LEU A 28 -7.56 -1.55 -8.01
N VAL A 29 -7.52 -0.39 -8.65
CA VAL A 29 -8.20 0.80 -8.17
C VAL A 29 -9.66 0.72 -8.62
N ILE A 30 -10.50 0.23 -7.72
CA ILE A 30 -11.88 -0.15 -8.02
C ILE A 30 -12.76 1.08 -8.24
N THR A 31 -12.56 2.13 -7.45
CA THR A 31 -13.36 3.34 -7.56
C THR A 31 -12.58 4.57 -7.13
N GLY A 32 -12.95 5.69 -7.75
CA GLY A 32 -12.51 7.03 -7.40
C GLY A 32 -13.15 7.60 -6.14
N ARG A 33 -14.26 7.00 -5.69
CA ARG A 33 -15.10 7.58 -4.65
C ARG A 33 -14.65 7.11 -3.27
N CYS A 34 -14.85 7.94 -2.25
CA CYS A 34 -14.59 7.60 -0.87
C CYS A 34 -15.66 8.23 0.02
N ASN A 35 -16.06 7.54 1.08
CA ASN A 35 -16.98 8.03 2.11
C ASN A 35 -16.28 8.79 3.25
N LEU A 36 -14.99 9.13 3.10
CA LEU A 36 -14.19 9.87 4.09
C LEU A 36 -13.35 10.95 3.41
N ALA A 37 -13.02 12.01 4.16
CA ALA A 37 -12.19 13.11 3.67
C ALA A 37 -10.85 13.26 4.42
N CYS A 38 -10.14 12.14 4.61
CA CYS A 38 -8.93 12.05 5.44
C CYS A 38 -7.82 13.04 5.03
N GLU A 39 -7.25 13.75 6.01
CA GLU A 39 -6.15 14.73 5.80
C GLU A 39 -4.87 14.08 5.25
N PHE A 40 -4.54 12.89 5.75
CA PHE A 40 -3.36 12.12 5.36
C PHE A 40 -3.60 11.28 4.10
N CYS A 41 -4.74 11.46 3.43
CA CYS A 41 -5.08 10.67 2.26
C CYS A 41 -4.01 10.86 1.20
N VAL A 42 -3.43 9.76 0.75
CA VAL A 42 -2.41 9.78 -0.30
C VAL A 42 -2.92 10.42 -1.58
N TYR A 43 -4.25 10.44 -1.80
CA TYR A 43 -4.90 11.06 -2.95
C TYR A 43 -5.16 12.58 -2.79
N LYS A 44 -4.95 13.18 -1.60
CA LYS A 44 -5.27 14.60 -1.31
C LYS A 44 -4.07 15.49 -0.94
N ILE A 45 -2.95 14.94 -0.47
CA ILE A 45 -1.78 15.72 -0.01
C ILE A 45 -1.12 16.45 -1.19
N ARG A 46 -0.94 17.78 -1.15
CA ARG A 46 -0.39 18.61 -2.25
C ARG A 46 1.00 18.17 -2.78
N ASP A 47 1.92 17.74 -1.91
CA ASP A 47 3.29 17.34 -2.34
C ASP A 47 3.30 15.94 -2.99
N PHE A 48 2.36 15.10 -2.57
CA PHE A 48 2.09 13.78 -3.13
C PHE A 48 0.74 13.80 -3.86
N TYR A 49 0.39 14.95 -4.47
CA TYR A 49 -0.96 15.15 -5.01
C TYR A 49 -1.15 14.11 -6.07
N SER A 50 -2.07 13.24 -5.72
CA SER A 50 -2.46 12.09 -6.46
C SER A 50 -3.96 12.31 -6.69
N PRO A 51 -4.35 13.36 -7.47
CA PRO A 51 -5.74 13.57 -7.88
C PRO A 51 -6.26 12.38 -8.71
N GLU A 52 -5.39 11.42 -9.00
CA GLU A 52 -5.47 10.10 -9.67
C GLU A 52 -6.59 9.18 -9.26
N VAL A 53 -7.27 9.39 -8.15
CA VAL A 53 -8.49 8.64 -7.82
C VAL A 53 -9.73 9.47 -8.22
N HIS A 54 -9.59 10.79 -8.31
CA HIS A 54 -10.61 11.72 -8.78
C HIS A 54 -10.32 12.27 -10.18
N SER A 55 -9.40 11.64 -10.95
CA SER A 55 -9.14 12.04 -12.33
C SER A 55 -10.37 11.72 -13.18
N PRO A 56 -10.85 12.66 -14.02
CA PRO A 56 -11.98 12.41 -14.91
C PRO A 56 -11.68 11.33 -15.96
N LYS A 57 -10.40 10.97 -16.16
CA LYS A 57 -9.97 9.89 -17.06
C LYS A 57 -10.38 8.51 -16.57
N PHE A 58 -10.51 8.32 -15.25
CA PHE A 58 -10.75 7.01 -14.65
C PHE A 58 -12.20 6.85 -14.23
N VAL A 59 -12.72 5.67 -14.48
CA VAL A 59 -14.09 5.29 -14.13
C VAL A 59 -14.09 4.21 -13.07
N GLU A 60 -15.25 3.96 -12.47
CA GLU A 60 -15.43 2.81 -11.59
C GLU A 60 -15.18 1.51 -12.38
N MET A 61 -14.34 0.64 -11.82
CA MET A 61 -13.89 -0.57 -12.48
C MET A 61 -15.06 -1.54 -12.70
N ASN A 62 -15.07 -2.17 -13.87
CA ASN A 62 -16.07 -3.18 -14.22
C ASN A 62 -15.43 -4.56 -14.48
N PRO A 63 -16.14 -5.67 -14.21
CA PRO A 63 -15.64 -7.03 -14.41
C PRO A 63 -15.68 -7.43 -15.89
N THR A 64 -14.95 -6.71 -16.74
CA THR A 64 -15.00 -6.86 -18.20
C THR A 64 -14.08 -8.00 -18.70
N LYS A 65 -14.33 -8.46 -19.93
CA LYS A 65 -13.40 -9.38 -20.64
C LYS A 65 -11.99 -8.80 -20.78
N LYS A 66 -11.87 -7.47 -20.95
CA LYS A 66 -10.57 -6.78 -21.02
C LYS A 66 -9.81 -6.87 -19.68
N LEU A 67 -10.49 -6.68 -18.55
CA LEU A 67 -9.90 -6.85 -17.22
C LEU A 67 -9.47 -8.31 -16.99
N LYS A 68 -10.32 -9.28 -17.36
CA LYS A 68 -9.98 -10.71 -17.30
C LYS A 68 -8.69 -11.02 -18.07
N ASN A 69 -8.63 -10.61 -19.34
CA ASN A 69 -7.46 -10.81 -20.20
C ASN A 69 -6.20 -10.16 -19.63
N LEU A 70 -6.32 -8.94 -19.07
CA LEU A 70 -5.20 -8.27 -18.41
C LEU A 70 -4.68 -9.11 -17.24
N LEU A 71 -5.55 -9.54 -16.33
CA LEU A 71 -5.16 -10.32 -15.16
C LEU A 71 -4.54 -11.67 -15.55
N GLU A 72 -5.13 -12.38 -16.52
CA GLU A 72 -4.60 -13.64 -17.04
C GLU A 72 -3.20 -13.48 -17.62
N LYS A 73 -2.98 -12.46 -18.48
CA LYS A 73 -1.66 -12.20 -19.06
C LYS A 73 -0.63 -11.78 -18.01
N MET A 74 -0.99 -10.92 -17.05
CA MET A 74 -0.09 -10.50 -15.97
C MET A 74 0.31 -11.69 -15.08
N LYS A 75 -0.63 -12.61 -14.81
CA LYS A 75 -0.34 -13.85 -14.10
C LYS A 75 0.59 -14.76 -14.89
N LYS A 76 0.26 -15.02 -16.16
CA LYS A 76 1.01 -15.93 -17.04
C LYS A 76 2.46 -15.47 -17.27
N HIS A 77 2.66 -14.18 -17.54
CA HIS A 77 3.95 -13.69 -18.02
C HIS A 77 4.84 -13.07 -16.93
N LEU A 78 4.26 -12.60 -15.82
CA LEU A 78 5.01 -11.95 -14.73
C LEU A 78 4.76 -12.59 -13.37
N GLY A 79 3.99 -13.68 -13.29
CA GLY A 79 3.77 -14.43 -12.04
C GLY A 79 2.97 -13.67 -10.99
N TYR A 80 2.22 -12.63 -11.38
CA TYR A 80 1.29 -11.94 -10.47
C TYR A 80 0.17 -12.89 -10.07
N ASN A 81 -0.07 -13.03 -8.77
CA ASN A 81 -1.07 -13.96 -8.23
C ASN A 81 -1.84 -13.41 -7.03
N ILE A 82 -1.65 -12.12 -6.71
CA ILE A 82 -2.41 -11.39 -5.70
C ILE A 82 -3.02 -10.15 -6.34
N VAL A 83 -4.29 -9.86 -6.08
CA VAL A 83 -4.88 -8.54 -6.34
C VAL A 83 -5.18 -7.85 -5.03
N HIS A 84 -4.83 -6.58 -4.93
CA HIS A 84 -5.29 -5.68 -3.87
C HIS A 84 -6.43 -4.83 -4.43
N LEU A 85 -7.65 -5.08 -3.96
CA LEU A 85 -8.80 -4.22 -4.19
C LEU A 85 -8.62 -2.97 -3.32
N THR A 86 -8.53 -1.82 -3.96
CA THR A 86 -8.24 -0.52 -3.33
C THR A 86 -8.93 0.60 -4.12
N GLY A 87 -8.68 1.86 -3.77
CA GLY A 87 -9.10 3.03 -4.53
C GLY A 87 -9.29 4.19 -3.58
N GLY A 88 -10.40 4.90 -3.69
CA GLY A 88 -10.94 5.65 -2.56
C GLY A 88 -11.36 4.66 -1.45
N GLU A 89 -12.65 4.36 -1.35
CA GLU A 89 -13.13 3.26 -0.51
C GLU A 89 -13.72 2.15 -1.41
N PRO A 90 -13.04 1.01 -1.58
CA PRO A 90 -13.51 -0.01 -2.52
C PRO A 90 -14.88 -0.59 -2.16
N THR A 91 -15.26 -0.62 -0.87
CA THR A 91 -16.54 -1.21 -0.45
C THR A 91 -17.77 -0.44 -0.94
N ILE A 92 -17.66 0.82 -1.39
CA ILE A 92 -18.79 1.56 -1.95
C ILE A 92 -18.98 1.35 -3.46
N ALA A 93 -18.06 0.63 -4.11
CA ALA A 93 -18.13 0.33 -5.54
C ALA A 93 -19.18 -0.75 -5.81
N GLN A 94 -19.98 -0.55 -6.86
CA GLN A 94 -21.11 -1.43 -7.21
C GLN A 94 -20.66 -2.86 -7.54
N ASN A 95 -19.53 -2.99 -8.24
CA ASN A 95 -19.08 -4.27 -8.81
C ASN A 95 -17.95 -4.95 -8.03
N ILE A 96 -17.63 -4.52 -6.80
CA ILE A 96 -16.51 -5.09 -6.03
C ILE A 96 -16.59 -6.61 -5.87
N ALA A 97 -17.77 -7.16 -5.58
CA ALA A 97 -17.96 -8.60 -5.42
C ALA A 97 -17.75 -9.38 -6.73
N LYS A 98 -18.20 -8.83 -7.86
CA LYS A 98 -17.99 -9.43 -9.19
C LYS A 98 -16.52 -9.39 -9.59
N ILE A 99 -15.81 -8.31 -9.29
CA ILE A 99 -14.36 -8.17 -9.56
C ILE A 99 -13.55 -9.12 -8.67
N ALA A 100 -13.90 -9.24 -7.39
CA ALA A 100 -13.29 -10.18 -6.47
C ALA A 100 -13.49 -11.63 -6.96
N LYS A 101 -14.71 -11.99 -7.36
CA LYS A 101 -15.02 -13.29 -7.95
C LYS A 101 -14.23 -13.54 -9.24
N LEU A 102 -14.24 -12.60 -10.19
CA LEU A 102 -13.47 -12.69 -11.43
C LEU A 102 -11.98 -12.97 -11.15
N SER A 103 -11.41 -12.25 -10.19
CA SER A 103 -10.01 -12.43 -9.79
C SER A 103 -9.76 -13.83 -9.20
N LYS A 104 -10.65 -14.32 -8.33
CA LYS A 104 -10.58 -15.68 -7.75
C LYS A 104 -10.71 -16.77 -8.81
N ASP A 105 -11.61 -16.60 -9.78
CA ASP A 105 -11.83 -17.57 -10.86
C ASP A 105 -10.59 -17.71 -11.77
N ILE A 106 -9.81 -16.64 -11.94
CA ILE A 106 -8.48 -16.67 -12.62
C ILE A 106 -7.39 -17.28 -11.72
N GLY A 107 -7.69 -17.52 -10.45
CA GLY A 107 -6.80 -18.07 -9.44
C GLY A 107 -5.86 -17.03 -8.81
N PHE A 108 -6.31 -15.78 -8.68
CA PHE A 108 -5.64 -14.80 -7.81
C PHE A 108 -6.10 -14.96 -6.35
N ARG A 109 -5.19 -14.70 -5.42
CA ARG A 109 -5.57 -14.34 -4.06
C ARG A 109 -6.09 -12.90 -4.05
N VAL A 110 -7.16 -12.66 -3.32
CA VAL A 110 -7.80 -11.34 -3.28
C VAL A 110 -7.62 -10.73 -1.90
N ASN A 111 -6.99 -9.57 -1.87
CA ASN A 111 -6.75 -8.80 -0.66
C ASN A 111 -7.55 -7.50 -0.74
N LEU A 112 -8.14 -7.04 0.36
CA LEU A 112 -8.88 -5.78 0.41
C LEU A 112 -8.14 -4.75 1.26
N CYS A 113 -8.11 -3.49 0.82
CA CYS A 113 -7.72 -2.34 1.64
C CYS A 113 -8.93 -1.43 1.85
N SER A 114 -9.43 -1.30 3.09
CA SER A 114 -10.65 -0.55 3.40
C SER A 114 -10.44 0.39 4.60
N ASN A 115 -11.29 1.40 4.74
CA ASN A 115 -11.40 2.23 5.94
C ASN A 115 -12.28 1.60 7.05
N LEU A 116 -12.95 0.47 6.78
CA LEU A 116 -13.84 -0.25 7.69
C LEU A 116 -15.04 0.54 8.24
N VAL A 117 -15.46 1.60 7.56
CA VAL A 117 -16.68 2.33 7.93
C VAL A 117 -17.91 1.61 7.36
N PHE A 118 -17.85 1.10 6.13
CA PHE A 118 -18.99 0.48 5.47
C PHE A 118 -18.87 -1.05 5.40
N MET A 119 -19.58 -1.73 6.31
CA MET A 119 -19.42 -3.17 6.54
C MET A 119 -20.22 -4.06 5.58
N LYS A 120 -21.39 -3.65 5.11
CA LYS A 120 -22.31 -4.53 4.37
C LYS A 120 -21.67 -5.22 3.15
N PRO A 121 -21.00 -4.51 2.23
CA PRO A 121 -20.33 -5.15 1.08
C PRO A 121 -19.12 -5.98 1.49
N LEU A 122 -18.39 -5.57 2.54
CA LEU A 122 -17.28 -6.34 3.10
C LEU A 122 -17.75 -7.69 3.65
N LEU A 123 -18.82 -7.69 4.44
CA LEU A 123 -19.40 -8.93 4.97
C LEU A 123 -19.86 -9.87 3.84
N HIS A 124 -20.43 -9.32 2.78
CA HIS A 124 -20.78 -10.12 1.59
C HIS A 124 -19.55 -10.79 0.95
N LEU A 125 -18.43 -10.08 0.84
CA LEU A 125 -17.18 -10.64 0.32
C LEU A 125 -16.63 -11.75 1.24
N LEU A 126 -16.70 -11.54 2.55
CA LEU A 126 -16.22 -12.49 3.57
C LEU A 126 -17.06 -13.77 3.59
N GLN A 127 -18.39 -13.64 3.64
CA GLN A 127 -19.33 -14.77 3.63
C GLN A 127 -19.19 -15.63 2.37
N LYS A 128 -18.83 -15.02 1.24
CA LYS A 128 -18.58 -15.75 -0.03
C LYS A 128 -17.16 -16.30 -0.15
N GLY A 129 -16.31 -16.18 0.87
CA GLY A 129 -14.92 -16.66 0.82
C GLY A 129 -14.07 -15.97 -0.25
N LEU A 130 -14.43 -14.75 -0.64
CA LEU A 130 -13.78 -14.03 -1.73
C LEU A 130 -12.52 -13.29 -1.29
N LEU A 131 -12.23 -13.18 0.01
CA LEU A 131 -11.06 -12.49 0.54
C LEU A 131 -10.07 -13.46 1.19
N ASN A 132 -8.79 -13.22 0.95
CA ASN A 132 -7.67 -13.91 1.58
C ASN A 132 -6.99 -13.05 2.67
N GLU A 133 -7.07 -11.73 2.55
CA GLU A 133 -6.49 -10.79 3.51
C GLU A 133 -7.29 -9.50 3.52
N LEU A 134 -7.50 -8.96 4.72
CA LEU A 134 -8.08 -7.64 4.93
C LEU A 134 -7.01 -6.73 5.55
N THR A 135 -6.80 -5.59 4.92
CA THR A 135 -6.04 -4.49 5.49
C THR A 135 -6.99 -3.34 5.78
N PHE A 136 -6.95 -2.80 6.99
CA PHE A 136 -7.70 -1.59 7.31
C PHE A 136 -6.78 -0.42 7.66
N SER A 137 -7.20 0.80 7.33
CA SER A 137 -6.46 2.01 7.66
C SER A 137 -6.83 2.51 9.05
N TYR A 138 -5.82 2.84 9.86
CA TYR A 138 -5.98 3.44 11.18
C TYR A 138 -5.16 4.73 11.26
N LEU A 139 -5.78 5.81 11.70
CA LEU A 139 -5.08 7.03 12.10
C LEU A 139 -5.27 7.20 13.61
N PRO A 140 -4.18 7.32 14.39
CA PRO A 140 -4.26 7.60 15.82
C PRO A 140 -4.86 8.98 16.08
N LEU A 141 -5.45 9.14 17.27
CA LEU A 141 -5.74 10.47 17.81
C LEU A 141 -4.44 11.25 18.03
N ASP A 142 -4.55 12.57 17.93
CA ASP A 142 -3.45 13.48 18.23
C ASP A 142 -3.29 13.72 19.72
N SER A 143 -2.09 14.13 20.13
CA SER A 143 -1.88 14.71 21.45
C SER A 143 -2.65 16.03 21.55
N GLU A 144 -3.29 16.29 22.69
CA GLU A 144 -4.35 17.31 22.84
C GLU A 144 -3.96 18.78 22.59
N ASN A 145 -2.71 19.11 22.23
CA ASN A 145 -2.24 20.49 22.08
C ASN A 145 -1.86 20.93 20.64
N GLN A 146 -2.33 20.25 19.59
CA GLN A 146 -1.94 20.57 18.21
C GLN A 146 -3.11 20.71 17.23
N ARG A 147 -4.29 21.08 17.74
CA ARG A 147 -5.45 21.49 16.91
C ARG A 147 -5.18 22.86 16.27
N VAL A 148 -4.28 22.91 15.30
CA VAL A 148 -4.37 23.99 14.30
C VAL A 148 -5.48 23.57 13.36
N ASN A 149 -6.57 24.35 13.31
CA ASN A 149 -7.67 24.17 12.37
C ASN A 149 -7.09 24.01 10.95
N PHE A 150 -7.08 22.79 10.42
CA PHE A 150 -6.92 22.56 8.99
C PHE A 150 -8.33 22.48 8.41
N PRO A 151 -8.90 23.59 7.88
CA PRO A 151 -10.33 23.75 7.62
C PRO A 151 -10.92 22.81 6.54
N ILE A 152 -10.10 21.99 5.86
CA ILE A 152 -10.50 21.26 4.64
C ILE A 152 -10.52 19.74 4.84
N TYR A 153 -10.01 19.20 5.95
CA TYR A 153 -9.76 17.76 6.07
C TYR A 153 -10.28 17.12 7.37
N GLU A 154 -10.80 15.90 7.24
CA GLU A 154 -11.38 15.13 8.32
C GLU A 154 -10.31 14.28 9.02
N ARG A 155 -10.19 14.41 10.34
CA ARG A 155 -9.49 13.43 11.20
C ARG A 155 -10.52 12.56 11.92
N PRO A 156 -10.21 11.28 12.20
CA PRO A 156 -11.12 10.42 12.93
C PRO A 156 -11.32 10.96 14.35
N ASP A 157 -12.56 11.00 14.80
CA ASP A 157 -12.91 11.22 16.18
C ASP A 157 -12.85 9.91 16.99
N LYS A 158 -13.10 10.02 18.29
CA LYS A 158 -13.14 8.87 19.22
C LYS A 158 -14.18 7.83 18.77
N THR A 159 -15.33 8.28 18.26
CA THR A 159 -16.43 7.43 17.80
C THR A 159 -16.02 6.59 16.60
N ARG A 160 -15.43 7.20 15.57
CA ARG A 160 -14.94 6.52 14.37
C ARG A 160 -13.85 5.51 14.71
N ILE A 161 -12.92 5.85 15.61
CA ILE A 161 -11.90 4.88 16.07
C ILE A 161 -12.55 3.69 16.77
N LYS A 162 -13.47 3.93 17.71
CA LYS A 162 -14.21 2.88 18.41
C LYS A 162 -14.93 1.96 17.43
N ASN A 163 -15.61 2.53 16.43
CA ASN A 163 -16.34 1.77 15.42
C ASN A 163 -15.41 0.93 14.53
N ILE A 164 -14.30 1.49 14.05
CA ILE A 164 -13.32 0.76 13.22
C ILE A 164 -12.70 -0.39 14.03
N MET A 165 -12.34 -0.16 15.29
CA MET A 165 -11.80 -1.19 16.17
C MET A 165 -12.84 -2.30 16.44
N GLY A 166 -14.08 -1.93 16.74
CA GLY A 166 -15.19 -2.87 16.93
C GLY A 166 -15.47 -3.70 15.68
N ASN A 167 -15.46 -3.08 14.50
CA ASN A 167 -15.64 -3.78 13.22
C ASN A 167 -14.49 -4.76 12.93
N ALA A 168 -13.24 -4.33 13.17
CA ALA A 168 -12.08 -5.20 12.99
C ALA A 168 -12.07 -6.39 13.97
N GLU A 169 -12.49 -6.16 15.21
CA GLU A 169 -12.68 -7.21 16.21
C GLU A 169 -13.79 -8.18 15.81
N PHE A 170 -14.95 -7.67 15.41
CA PHE A 170 -16.05 -8.48 14.90
C PHE A 170 -15.59 -9.39 13.75
N ILE A 171 -14.87 -8.84 12.77
CA ILE A 171 -14.34 -9.63 11.64
C ILE A 171 -13.38 -10.70 12.15
N LYS A 172 -12.48 -10.37 13.07
CA LYS A 172 -11.52 -11.33 13.60
C LYS A 172 -12.17 -12.46 14.40
N THR A 173 -13.22 -12.17 15.15
CA THR A 173 -13.97 -13.18 15.91
C THR A 173 -14.77 -14.10 14.99
N ASN A 174 -15.43 -13.55 13.96
CA ASN A 174 -16.33 -14.33 13.08
C ASN A 174 -15.60 -14.99 11.90
N PHE A 175 -14.41 -14.51 11.54
CA PHE A 175 -13.58 -15.06 10.46
C PHE A 175 -12.14 -15.26 10.95
N PRO A 176 -11.89 -16.21 11.87
CA PRO A 176 -10.61 -16.36 12.57
C PRO A 176 -9.42 -16.60 11.62
N ASP A 177 -9.66 -17.34 10.53
CA ASP A 177 -8.65 -17.67 9.52
C ASP A 177 -8.29 -16.50 8.61
N LEU A 178 -9.10 -15.43 8.60
CA LEU A 178 -8.80 -14.26 7.79
C LEU A 178 -7.58 -13.54 8.33
N ILE A 179 -6.58 -13.34 7.48
CA ILE A 179 -5.44 -12.51 7.82
C ILE A 179 -5.90 -11.05 7.86
N VAL A 180 -5.85 -10.42 9.03
CA VAL A 180 -6.20 -9.01 9.22
C VAL A 180 -4.96 -8.22 9.58
N LYS A 181 -4.75 -7.10 8.91
CA LYS A 181 -3.63 -6.18 9.13
C LYS A 181 -4.14 -4.76 9.31
N SER A 182 -3.50 -3.99 10.18
CA SER A 182 -3.75 -2.55 10.27
C SER A 182 -2.64 -1.79 9.56
N ASN A 183 -3.01 -0.81 8.74
CA ASN A 183 -2.11 0.21 8.21
C ASN A 183 -2.27 1.46 9.08
N ILE A 184 -1.36 1.62 10.03
CA ILE A 184 -1.30 2.74 10.96
C ILE A 184 -0.55 3.88 10.28
N ILE A 185 -1.22 5.01 10.01
CA ILE A 185 -0.55 6.20 9.52
C ILE A 185 -0.08 7.01 10.73
N ILE A 186 1.23 7.23 10.85
CA ILE A 186 1.81 8.05 11.92
C ILE A 186 2.18 9.41 11.36
N SER A 187 1.70 10.47 12.01
CA SER A 187 2.05 11.85 11.71
C SER A 187 2.88 12.46 12.86
N PRO A 188 3.47 13.67 12.69
CA PRO A 188 4.17 14.36 13.76
C PRO A 188 3.29 14.66 14.99
N PHE A 189 1.97 14.65 14.81
CA PHE A 189 0.99 15.05 15.82
C PHE A 189 0.39 13.86 16.58
N SER A 190 0.63 12.64 16.08
CA SER A 190 0.06 11.42 16.63
C SER A 190 0.48 11.21 18.09
N ASP A 191 -0.49 10.86 18.93
CA ASP A 191 -0.28 10.51 20.33
C ASP A 191 0.39 9.13 20.42
N ILE A 192 1.58 9.09 21.03
CA ILE A 192 2.37 7.86 21.16
C ILE A 192 1.73 6.87 22.13
N ASN A 193 1.12 7.34 23.22
CA ASN A 193 0.49 6.46 24.20
C ASN A 193 -0.73 5.76 23.60
N ASN A 194 -1.54 6.48 22.83
CA ASN A 194 -2.67 5.90 22.10
C ASN A 194 -2.21 4.92 21.01
N LEU A 195 -1.12 5.23 20.32
CA LEU A 195 -0.48 4.35 19.34
C LEU A 195 -0.01 3.03 19.97
N VAL A 196 0.70 3.11 21.09
CA VAL A 196 1.19 1.94 21.83
C VAL A 196 0.02 1.06 22.28
N LYS A 197 -1.02 1.66 22.88
CA LYS A 197 -2.25 0.94 23.26
C LYS A 197 -2.91 0.24 22.06
N PHE A 198 -2.97 0.90 20.91
CA PHE A 198 -3.53 0.32 19.69
C PHE A 198 -2.69 -0.84 19.15
N VAL A 199 -1.36 -0.75 19.17
CA VAL A 199 -0.46 -1.84 18.75
C VAL A 199 -0.63 -3.06 19.66
N TYR A 200 -0.67 -2.86 20.99
CA TYR A 200 -0.96 -3.95 21.93
C TYR A 200 -2.35 -4.56 21.70
N TRP A 201 -3.36 -3.74 21.41
CA TRP A 201 -4.68 -4.23 21.04
C TRP A 201 -4.62 -5.09 19.76
N CYS A 202 -3.89 -4.67 18.72
CA CYS A 202 -3.69 -5.47 17.52
C CYS A 202 -3.09 -6.85 17.84
N TRP A 203 -2.01 -6.87 18.62
CA TRP A 203 -1.33 -8.12 19.02
C TRP A 203 -2.18 -9.06 19.86
N ARG A 204 -3.11 -8.53 20.67
CA ARG A 204 -4.08 -9.36 21.43
C ARG A 204 -5.17 -9.94 20.54
N LYS A 205 -5.59 -9.21 19.51
CA LYS A 205 -6.66 -9.62 18.57
C LYS A 205 -6.14 -10.39 17.36
N GLY A 206 -4.86 -10.76 17.33
CA GLY A 206 -4.26 -11.47 16.19
C GLY A 206 -4.24 -10.63 14.90
N ILE A 207 -4.25 -9.30 15.03
CA ILE A 207 -4.12 -8.35 13.93
C ILE A 207 -2.65 -7.98 13.80
N VAL A 208 -2.13 -7.95 12.57
CA VAL A 208 -0.74 -7.57 12.31
C VAL A 208 -0.62 -6.04 12.17
N PRO A 209 0.04 -5.34 13.12
CA PRO A 209 0.23 -3.90 13.01
C PRO A 209 1.30 -3.56 11.97
N ARG A 210 0.98 -2.65 11.06
CA ARG A 210 1.91 -2.09 10.07
C ARG A 210 1.87 -0.58 10.09
N VAL A 211 2.97 0.04 10.44
CA VAL A 211 3.14 1.48 10.44
C VAL A 211 3.53 1.98 9.06
N GLN A 212 2.96 3.12 8.67
CA GLN A 212 3.43 3.95 7.57
C GLN A 212 3.59 5.37 8.08
N ARG A 213 4.67 6.03 7.66
CA ARG A 213 4.91 7.44 7.96
C ARG A 213 4.01 8.29 7.07
N ASP A 214 3.52 9.43 7.58
CA ASP A 214 2.98 10.49 6.72
C ASP A 214 4.11 10.98 5.80
N ARG A 215 3.85 10.95 4.49
CA ARG A 215 4.84 11.18 3.44
C ARG A 215 4.81 12.61 2.90
N SER A 216 3.97 13.48 3.47
CA SER A 216 3.97 14.91 3.15
C SER A 216 5.36 15.48 3.42
N SER A 217 5.87 16.36 2.55
CA SER A 217 7.26 16.81 2.64
C SER A 217 7.55 17.53 3.98
N ASN A 218 6.57 18.28 4.46
CA ASN A 218 6.58 18.98 5.75
C ASN A 218 6.36 18.08 6.98
N ARG A 219 5.97 16.80 6.81
CA ARG A 219 5.61 15.89 7.93
C ARG A 219 6.47 14.64 8.01
N ILE A 220 7.20 14.27 6.97
CA ILE A 220 7.97 13.02 6.93
C ILE A 220 9.03 12.91 8.04
N LEU A 221 9.74 14.01 8.34
CA LEU A 221 10.75 14.03 9.40
C LEU A 221 10.12 13.81 10.78
N GLY A 222 9.06 14.55 11.12
CA GLY A 222 8.35 14.38 12.39
C GLY A 222 7.68 13.01 12.52
N SER A 223 7.14 12.48 11.42
CA SER A 223 6.56 11.12 11.37
C SER A 223 7.62 10.04 11.59
N THR A 224 8.84 10.27 11.09
CA THR A 224 9.98 9.38 11.33
C THR A 224 10.38 9.39 12.80
N LYS A 225 10.51 10.57 13.41
CA LYS A 225 10.79 10.71 14.86
C LYS A 225 9.74 9.99 15.71
N LYS A 226 8.44 10.18 15.39
CA LYS A 226 7.34 9.49 16.08
C LYS A 226 7.36 7.98 15.88
N THR A 227 7.72 7.51 14.68
CA THR A 227 7.87 6.08 14.41
C THR A 227 9.01 5.48 15.22
N LEU A 228 10.18 6.13 15.26
CA LEU A 228 11.30 5.71 16.10
C LEU A 228 10.92 5.66 17.58
N LYS A 229 10.21 6.70 18.08
CA LYS A 229 9.73 6.73 19.46
C LYS A 229 8.76 5.57 19.76
N LEU A 230 7.84 5.27 18.84
CA LEU A 230 6.95 4.12 18.98
C LEU A 230 7.73 2.80 19.08
N LEU A 231 8.72 2.59 18.22
CA LEU A 231 9.53 1.36 18.21
C LEU A 231 10.34 1.22 19.51
N GLU A 232 10.92 2.32 20.00
CA GLU A 232 11.60 2.38 21.29
C GLU A 232 10.65 2.03 22.45
N THR A 233 9.48 2.68 22.53
CA THR A 233 8.50 2.44 23.61
C THR A 233 7.89 1.04 23.57
N LEU A 234 7.84 0.38 22.41
CA LEU A 234 7.42 -1.01 22.29
C LEU A 234 8.56 -2.01 22.57
N GLU A 235 9.79 -1.54 22.80
CA GLU A 235 10.98 -2.35 23.04
C GLU A 235 11.20 -3.42 21.94
N VAL A 236 10.96 -3.02 20.68
CA VAL A 236 11.12 -3.92 19.53
C VAL A 236 12.44 -3.69 18.82
N ASN A 237 13.09 -4.78 18.44
CA ASN A 237 14.40 -4.75 17.78
C ASN A 237 14.28 -5.07 16.29
N PRO A 238 15.10 -4.43 15.42
CA PRO A 238 15.11 -4.72 13.99
C PRO A 238 15.52 -6.17 13.73
N LYS A 239 14.81 -6.86 12.82
CA LYS A 239 15.09 -8.27 12.46
C LYS A 239 15.53 -8.44 11.03
N LYS A 240 14.76 -7.90 10.08
CA LYS A 240 15.08 -7.93 8.66
C LYS A 240 14.33 -6.84 7.92
N VAL A 241 14.84 -6.48 6.76
CA VAL A 241 14.10 -5.70 5.77
C VAL A 241 13.70 -6.61 4.61
N ILE A 242 12.45 -6.51 4.17
CA ILE A 242 11.94 -7.24 3.01
C ILE A 242 11.75 -6.24 1.87
N LEU A 243 12.48 -6.44 0.78
CA LEU A 243 12.41 -5.62 -0.42
C LEU A 243 11.50 -6.33 -1.43
N ARG A 244 10.42 -5.67 -1.86
CA ARG A 244 9.48 -6.19 -2.86
C ARG A 244 9.95 -5.80 -4.27
N ILE A 245 10.25 -6.79 -5.10
CA ILE A 245 10.93 -6.57 -6.38
C ILE A 245 10.08 -7.07 -7.56
N PRO A 246 9.88 -6.25 -8.61
CA PRO A 246 10.22 -4.83 -8.70
C PRO A 246 9.22 -3.98 -7.89
N GLY A 247 9.68 -2.86 -7.34
CA GLY A 247 8.79 -1.92 -6.64
C GLY A 247 9.48 -1.13 -5.53
N ALA A 248 8.93 0.03 -5.21
CA ALA A 248 9.48 0.87 -4.16
C ALA A 248 9.22 0.34 -2.74
N THR A 249 8.54 -0.79 -2.53
CA THR A 249 8.12 -1.18 -1.18
C THR A 249 9.24 -1.87 -0.38
N GLU A 250 9.60 -1.26 0.75
CA GLU A 250 10.47 -1.84 1.78
C GLU A 250 9.62 -2.12 3.03
N ILE A 251 9.75 -3.32 3.59
CA ILE A 251 9.02 -3.73 4.80
C ILE A 251 10.05 -4.05 5.88
N CYS A 252 10.18 -3.15 6.84
CA CYS A 252 11.06 -3.32 7.99
C CYS A 252 10.33 -4.12 9.06
N GLU A 253 10.84 -5.30 9.40
CA GLU A 253 10.30 -6.16 10.46
C GLU A 253 11.03 -5.89 11.76
N PHE A 254 10.25 -5.58 12.80
CA PHE A 254 10.72 -5.44 14.18
C PHE A 254 10.02 -6.49 15.06
N LYS A 255 10.74 -6.97 16.07
CA LYS A 255 10.24 -8.03 16.96
C LYS A 255 10.58 -7.72 18.42
N SER A 256 9.61 -7.89 19.32
CA SER A 256 9.81 -7.79 20.77
C SER A 256 10.54 -9.02 21.33
N SER A 257 10.99 -8.94 22.57
CA SER A 257 11.51 -10.08 23.34
C SER A 257 10.48 -11.22 23.45
N SER A 258 9.21 -10.87 23.67
CA SER A 258 8.07 -11.80 23.69
C SER A 258 7.64 -12.35 22.31
N GLY A 259 8.37 -11.98 21.26
CA GLY A 259 8.17 -12.49 19.91
C GLY A 259 7.03 -11.86 19.11
N LYS A 260 6.39 -10.80 19.63
CA LYS A 260 5.39 -10.02 18.90
C LYS A 260 6.07 -9.22 17.78
N ILE A 261 5.41 -9.13 16.63
CA ILE A 261 5.97 -8.51 15.41
C ILE A 261 5.18 -7.25 15.05
N ILE A 262 5.90 -6.20 14.68
CA ILE A 262 5.37 -5.00 14.04
C ILE A 262 6.18 -4.72 12.78
N TYR A 263 5.51 -4.21 11.74
CA TYR A 263 6.18 -3.83 10.51
C TYR A 263 6.14 -2.32 10.32
N VAL A 264 7.21 -1.75 9.76
CA VAL A 264 7.22 -0.38 9.25
C VAL A 264 7.42 -0.44 7.74
N LYS A 265 6.45 0.11 6.99
CA LYS A 265 6.52 0.17 5.54
C LYS A 265 7.15 1.49 5.11
N ILE A 266 8.16 1.39 4.26
CA ILE A 266 8.88 2.51 3.66
C ILE A 266 8.81 2.40 2.15
N PHE A 267 8.88 3.54 1.45
CA PHE A 267 9.00 3.54 0.00
C PHE A 267 10.41 3.96 -0.42
N ASN A 268 11.13 3.09 -1.10
CA ASN A 268 12.41 3.39 -1.71
C ASN A 268 12.23 4.43 -2.82
N LYS A 269 12.68 5.67 -2.58
CA LYS A 269 12.63 6.77 -3.57
C LYS A 269 13.62 6.58 -4.73
N ASN A 270 14.57 5.64 -4.60
CA ASN A 270 15.53 5.32 -5.65
C ASN A 270 14.90 4.46 -6.75
N PHE A 271 13.85 3.68 -6.45
CA PHE A 271 13.19 2.87 -7.47
C PHE A 271 12.37 3.75 -8.43
N ARG A 272 12.68 3.66 -9.72
CA ARG A 272 11.95 4.30 -10.82
C ARG A 272 11.98 3.36 -12.03
N PRO A 273 10.83 3.04 -12.65
CA PRO A 273 10.83 2.33 -13.93
C PRO A 273 11.54 3.19 -14.99
N CYS A 274 12.76 2.81 -15.37
CA CYS A 274 13.60 3.62 -16.24
C CYS A 274 12.94 3.82 -17.61
N GLU A 275 12.31 2.77 -18.13
CA GLU A 275 11.69 2.77 -19.46
C GLU A 275 10.43 3.63 -19.54
N ILE A 276 9.78 3.91 -18.40
CA ILE A 276 8.70 4.91 -18.31
C ILE A 276 9.30 6.29 -18.07
N CYS A 277 10.28 6.41 -17.16
CA CYS A 277 10.85 7.68 -16.78
C CYS A 277 11.65 8.38 -17.89
N LYS A 278 12.12 7.66 -18.92
CA LYS A 278 12.82 8.24 -20.07
C LYS A 278 11.98 9.27 -20.82
N PHE A 279 10.66 9.12 -20.80
CA PHE A 279 9.71 10.04 -21.44
C PHE A 279 9.30 11.24 -20.56
N CYS A 280 9.81 11.33 -19.32
CA CYS A 280 9.47 12.40 -18.39
C CYS A 280 10.52 13.53 -18.42
N ASN A 281 10.11 14.72 -18.84
CA ASN A 281 10.95 15.94 -18.85
C ASN A 281 11.50 16.37 -17.48
N LYS A 282 10.94 15.87 -16.37
CA LYS A 282 11.36 16.18 -14.99
C LYS A 282 12.05 15.00 -14.28
N LYS A 283 12.58 14.02 -15.01
CA LYS A 283 13.12 12.77 -14.42
C LYS A 283 14.25 13.02 -13.41
N ASP A 284 15.15 13.96 -13.70
CA ASP A 284 16.34 14.23 -12.89
C ASP A 284 16.04 14.99 -11.58
N LYS A 285 14.89 15.69 -11.53
CA LYS A 285 14.40 16.40 -10.33
C LYS A 285 13.18 15.70 -9.69
N CYS A 286 12.84 14.50 -10.14
CA CYS A 286 11.64 13.82 -9.64
C CYS A 286 11.87 13.36 -8.18
N SER A 287 10.82 13.48 -7.36
CA SER A 287 10.79 13.02 -5.96
C SER A 287 9.68 11.99 -5.72
N LYS A 288 8.95 11.62 -6.79
CA LYS A 288 7.82 10.70 -6.73
C LYS A 288 8.32 9.26 -6.65
N SER A 289 7.53 8.42 -5.98
CA SER A 289 7.76 6.97 -5.92
C SER A 289 6.43 6.25 -6.07
N LEU A 290 6.42 5.20 -6.90
CA LEU A 290 5.27 4.32 -7.05
C LEU A 290 5.58 2.99 -6.37
N SER A 291 4.67 2.56 -5.49
CA SER A 291 4.88 1.33 -4.71
C SER A 291 4.95 0.08 -5.58
N ASN A 292 4.12 0.03 -6.62
CA ASN A 292 3.91 -1.07 -7.57
C ASN A 292 2.92 -0.60 -8.66
N ILE A 293 2.80 -1.33 -9.77
CA ILE A 293 1.85 -1.14 -10.85
C ILE A 293 0.42 -1.05 -10.28
N ARG A 294 -0.31 -0.02 -10.72
CA ARG A 294 -1.73 0.16 -10.44
C ARG A 294 -2.53 -0.03 -11.71
N ILE A 295 -3.71 -0.61 -11.59
CA ILE A 295 -4.65 -0.79 -12.69
C ILE A 295 -5.87 0.06 -12.40
N TYR A 296 -6.19 0.93 -13.35
CA TYR A 296 -7.37 1.77 -13.36
C TYR A 296 -8.23 1.35 -14.55
N ASP A 297 -9.54 1.59 -14.46
CA ASP A 297 -10.43 1.43 -15.59
C ASP A 297 -10.70 2.79 -16.25
N THR A 298 -10.92 2.78 -17.55
CA THR A 298 -11.30 3.95 -18.36
C THR A 298 -12.52 3.59 -19.21
N THR A 299 -13.10 4.56 -19.90
CA THR A 299 -14.14 4.29 -20.91
C THR A 299 -13.66 3.33 -22.01
N ASN A 300 -12.37 3.29 -22.29
CA ASN A 300 -11.75 2.42 -23.30
C ASN A 300 -11.28 1.06 -22.73
N GLY A 301 -11.42 0.85 -21.42
CA GLY A 301 -10.99 -0.35 -20.70
C GLY A 301 -9.79 -0.12 -19.78
N PRO A 302 -9.24 -1.19 -19.19
CA PRO A 302 -8.26 -1.09 -18.13
C PRO A 302 -6.88 -0.72 -18.65
N ILE A 303 -6.21 0.15 -17.90
CA ILE A 303 -4.85 0.61 -18.16
C ILE A 303 -3.97 0.39 -16.95
N MET A 304 -2.69 0.13 -17.21
CA MET A 304 -1.66 0.03 -16.17
C MET A 304 -0.98 1.37 -16.03
N CYS A 305 -0.79 1.78 -14.78
CA CYS A 305 -0.16 3.03 -14.40
C CYS A 305 1.16 2.75 -13.69
N PHE A 306 2.24 3.33 -14.21
CA PHE A 306 3.62 3.09 -13.78
C PHE A 306 4.26 4.32 -13.11
N CYS A 307 3.55 5.44 -13.05
CA CYS A 307 4.00 6.68 -12.43
C CYS A 307 2.84 7.37 -11.71
N THR A 308 3.11 8.14 -10.67
CA THR A 308 2.08 8.98 -10.01
C THR A 308 1.63 10.16 -10.88
N LYS A 309 2.34 10.46 -11.99
CA LYS A 309 1.88 11.44 -12.99
C LYS A 309 0.84 10.83 -13.95
N HIS A 310 -0.20 10.25 -13.40
CA HIS A 310 -1.25 9.50 -14.09
C HIS A 310 -2.16 10.30 -15.06
N ASN A 311 -2.00 11.61 -15.20
CA ASN A 311 -2.68 12.36 -16.27
C ASN A 311 -1.79 12.49 -17.51
N GLU A 312 -0.51 12.14 -17.39
CA GLU A 312 0.42 12.15 -18.50
C GLU A 312 0.34 10.81 -19.25
N ASP A 313 0.23 10.84 -20.57
CA ASP A 313 0.04 9.61 -21.34
C ASP A 313 1.21 8.64 -21.23
N PHE A 314 2.45 9.14 -21.11
CA PHE A 314 3.64 8.31 -20.92
C PHE A 314 3.60 7.44 -19.65
N ALA A 315 2.77 7.80 -18.67
CA ALA A 315 2.64 7.06 -17.41
C ALA A 315 1.77 5.80 -17.53
N HIS A 316 1.09 5.61 -18.67
CA HIS A 316 0.14 4.52 -18.88
C HIS A 316 0.50 3.64 -20.06
N LEU A 317 0.20 2.36 -19.91
CA LEU A 317 0.16 1.43 -21.02
C LEU A 317 -1.10 0.58 -20.88
N ASN A 318 -1.81 0.38 -21.99
CA ASN A 318 -2.76 -0.72 -22.05
C ASN A 318 -2.00 -2.06 -22.11
N ILE A 319 -2.73 -3.17 -22.00
CA ILE A 319 -2.09 -4.49 -21.91
C ILE A 319 -1.28 -4.87 -23.16
N GLU A 320 -1.73 -4.47 -24.35
CA GLU A 320 -1.06 -4.80 -25.60
C GLU A 320 0.21 -3.98 -25.79
N GLN A 321 0.13 -2.67 -25.51
CA GLN A 321 1.28 -1.77 -25.51
C GLN A 321 2.34 -2.24 -24.53
N PHE A 322 1.95 -2.64 -23.32
CA PHE A 322 2.89 -3.09 -22.29
C PHE A 322 3.72 -4.29 -22.74
N PHE A 323 3.08 -5.36 -23.24
CA PHE A 323 3.81 -6.56 -23.65
C PHE A 323 4.72 -6.36 -24.87
N LYS A 324 4.54 -5.28 -25.63
CA LYS A 324 5.39 -4.89 -26.76
C LYS A 324 6.45 -3.85 -26.38
N SER A 325 6.50 -3.42 -25.12
CA SER A 325 7.35 -2.31 -24.67
C SER A 325 8.58 -2.77 -23.89
N ASP A 326 9.63 -1.94 -23.91
CA ASP A 326 10.82 -2.10 -23.06
C ASP A 326 10.47 -2.14 -21.57
N VAL A 327 9.34 -1.54 -21.16
CA VAL A 327 8.86 -1.55 -19.77
C VAL A 327 8.56 -2.98 -19.31
N PHE A 328 8.02 -3.83 -20.19
CA PHE A 328 7.78 -5.23 -19.86
C PHE A 328 9.08 -5.98 -19.65
N ASP A 329 10.06 -5.78 -20.54
CA ASP A 329 11.38 -6.42 -20.43
C ASP A 329 12.15 -5.93 -19.20
N GLU A 330 12.06 -4.64 -18.87
CA GLU A 330 12.60 -4.09 -17.63
C GLU A 330 12.01 -4.80 -16.40
N MET A 331 10.68 -4.86 -16.28
CA MET A 331 10.00 -5.48 -15.13
C MET A 331 10.30 -6.98 -15.02
N LYS A 332 10.31 -7.68 -16.16
CA LYS A 332 10.64 -9.11 -16.26
C LYS A 332 12.10 -9.34 -15.87
N GLY A 333 13.01 -8.47 -16.32
CA GLY A 333 14.43 -8.48 -15.99
C GLY A 333 14.68 -8.38 -14.49
N TYR A 334 14.03 -7.44 -13.81
CA TYR A 334 14.13 -7.30 -12.34
C TYR A 334 13.59 -8.52 -11.58
N LYS A 335 12.52 -9.16 -12.07
CA LYS A 335 12.01 -10.42 -11.48
C LYS A 335 13.00 -11.58 -11.64
N LYS A 336 13.61 -11.70 -12.82
CA LYS A 336 14.60 -12.75 -13.13
C LYS A 336 15.91 -12.54 -12.36
N ASN A 337 16.41 -11.31 -12.29
CA ASN A 337 17.65 -10.95 -11.59
C ASN A 337 17.40 -9.95 -10.46
N LYS A 338 17.00 -10.47 -9.30
CA LYS A 338 16.75 -9.67 -8.08
C LYS A 338 18.00 -8.97 -7.54
N LEU A 339 19.19 -9.52 -7.81
CA LEU A 339 20.44 -8.86 -7.42
C LEU A 339 20.72 -7.63 -8.27
N LEU A 340 20.45 -7.67 -9.57
CA LEU A 340 20.55 -6.51 -10.45
C LEU A 340 19.63 -5.38 -9.97
N TYR A 341 18.40 -5.72 -9.58
CA TYR A 341 17.50 -4.73 -8.98
C TYR A 341 18.10 -4.12 -7.71
N PHE A 342 18.61 -4.98 -6.82
CA PHE A 342 19.21 -4.53 -5.56
C PHE A 342 20.42 -3.62 -5.82
N SER A 343 21.33 -4.00 -6.71
CA SER A 343 22.54 -3.24 -7.03
C SER A 343 22.21 -1.88 -7.66
N LYS A 344 21.16 -1.81 -8.47
CA LYS A 344 20.74 -0.61 -9.17
C LYS A 344 19.98 0.38 -8.29
N PHE A 345 19.10 -0.10 -7.39
CA PHE A 345 18.16 0.78 -6.68
C PHE A 345 18.26 0.76 -5.16
N CYS A 346 18.94 -0.22 -4.55
CA CYS A 346 18.89 -0.44 -3.10
C CYS A 346 20.26 -0.30 -2.41
N THR A 347 21.36 -0.22 -3.15
CA THR A 347 22.73 -0.07 -2.59
C THR A 347 22.94 1.28 -1.90
N ASN A 348 22.20 2.31 -2.31
CA ASN A 348 22.26 3.63 -1.70
C ASN A 348 21.24 3.77 -0.57
N PRO A 349 21.58 4.47 0.53
CA PRO A 349 20.63 4.77 1.59
C PRO A 349 19.35 5.41 1.04
N ASN A 350 18.20 4.96 1.53
CA ASN A 350 16.93 5.59 1.21
C ASN A 350 16.78 6.87 2.04
N PHE A 351 17.04 8.02 1.43
CA PHE A 351 17.00 9.35 2.08
C PHE A 351 15.57 9.89 2.29
N GLN A 352 14.63 9.02 2.66
CA GLN A 352 13.20 9.34 2.67
C GLN A 352 12.74 10.26 3.78
#